data_AF-T0YD19-F1
#
_entry.id   AF-T0YD19-F1
#
_cell.length_a   1.000
_cell.length_b   1.000
_cell.length_c   1.000
_cell.angle_alpha   90.00
_cell.angle_beta   90.00
_cell.angle_gamma   90.00
#
_symmetry.space_group_name_H-M   'P 1'
#
loop_
_entity.id
_entity.type
_entity.pdbx_description
1 polymer ?
#
loop_
_entity_poly.entity_id
_entity_poly.type
_entity_poly.pdbx_seq_one_letter_code
_entity_poly.pdbx_strand_id
1 'polypeptide(L)' 'MEFIKLKLPFDASLLETGKQFREACQIVLDYGFAEHTFNKNKLNRATYRGIRKEIPTLPSALAQTARDTASESLK' A
#
# COMPACT_ATOMS: atom_id res chain seq x y z
N MET A 1 -13.79 -30.77 -1.66
CA MET A 1 -13.47 -29.39 -2.08
C MET A 1 -13.05 -29.43 -3.53
N GLU A 2 -13.87 -28.91 -4.44
CA GLU A 2 -13.48 -28.72 -5.84
C GLU A 2 -12.89 -27.31 -6.00
N PHE A 3 -11.77 -27.20 -6.72
CA PHE A 3 -11.11 -25.92 -6.98
C PHE A 3 -11.45 -25.45 -8.39
N ILE A 4 -12.01 -24.24 -8.49
CA ILE A 4 -12.24 -23.59 -9.78
C ILE A 4 -10.94 -22.88 -10.18
N LYS A 5 -10.35 -23.28 -11.30
CA LYS A 5 -9.21 -22.56 -11.90
C LYS A 5 -9.74 -21.38 -12.72
N LEU A 6 -9.67 -20.17 -12.15
CA LEU A 6 -10.00 -18.94 -12.85
C LEU A 6 -8.76 -18.40 -13.58
N LYS A 7 -8.82 -18.23 -14.90
CA LYS A 7 -7.81 -17.47 -15.65
C LYS A 7 -8.24 -16.01 -15.70
N LEU A 8 -7.46 -15.13 -15.10
CA LEU A 8 -7.67 -13.69 -15.21
C LEU A 8 -7.17 -13.20 -16.57
N PRO A 9 -7.97 -12.44 -17.34
CA PRO A 9 -7.48 -11.77 -18.54
C PRO A 9 -6.43 -10.72 -18.17
N PHE A 10 -5.57 -10.38 -19.13
CA PHE A 10 -4.65 -9.27 -18.95
C PHE A 10 -5.43 -7.95 -18.85
N ASP A 11 -5.18 -7.21 -17.78
CA ASP A 11 -5.74 -5.88 -17.55
C ASP A 11 -4.64 -4.93 -17.09
N ALA A 12 -4.31 -3.95 -17.94
CA ALA A 12 -3.27 -2.98 -17.67
C ALA A 12 -3.62 -2.04 -16.49
N SER A 13 -4.90 -1.73 -16.29
CA SER A 13 -5.36 -0.86 -15.20
C SER A 13 -5.25 -1.55 -13.85
N LEU A 14 -5.53 -2.86 -13.82
CA LEU A 14 -5.34 -3.68 -12.63
C LEU A 14 -3.86 -3.79 -12.27
N LEU A 15 -3.00 -4.03 -13.27
CA LEU A 15 -1.55 -4.08 -13.08
C LEU A 15 -1.02 -2.76 -12.52
N GLU A 16 -1.48 -1.64 -13.07
CA GLU A 16 -1.08 -0.31 -12.62
C GLU A 16 -1.52 -0.03 -11.18
N THR A 17 -2.75 -0.42 -10.82
CA THR A 17 -3.25 -0.34 -9.44
C THR A 17 -2.36 -1.15 -8.48
N GLY A 18 -1.92 -2.34 -8.92
CA GLY A 18 -1.00 -3.17 -8.14
C GLY A 18 0.37 -2.51 -7.91
N LYS A 19 0.91 -1.83 -8.92
CA LYS A 19 2.17 -1.06 -8.77
C LYS A 19 1.99 0.11 -7.81
N GLN A 20 0.93 0.89 -7.97
CA GLN A 20 0.60 2.01 -7.10
C GLN A 20 0.44 1.58 -5.64
N PHE A 21 -0.23 0.45 -5.40
CA PHE A 21 -0.33 -0.12 -4.06
C PHE A 21 1.04 -0.50 -3.49
N ARG A 22 1.88 -1.18 -4.27
CA ARG A 22 3.25 -1.54 -3.87
C ARG A 22 4.08 -0.32 -3.52
N GLU A 23 4.02 0.73 -4.33
CA GLU A 23 4.74 1.98 -4.10
C GLU A 23 4.26 2.68 -2.83
N ALA A 24 2.94 2.73 -2.58
CA ALA A 24 2.38 3.23 -1.33
C ALA A 24 2.88 2.44 -0.11
N CYS A 25 2.99 1.11 -0.20
CA CYS A 25 3.59 0.29 0.86
C CYS A 25 5.05 0.68 1.10
N GLN A 26 5.83 0.84 0.04
CA GLN A 26 7.26 1.16 0.14
C GLN A 26 7.49 2.51 0.83
N ILE A 27 6.72 3.55 0.49
CA ILE A 27 6.78 4.86 1.15
C ILE A 27 6.58 4.73 2.67
N VAL A 28 5.64 3.89 3.09
CA VAL A 28 5.37 3.66 4.52
C VAL A 28 6.49 2.88 5.19
N LEU A 29 7.00 1.84 4.53
CA LEU A 29 8.12 1.04 5.02
C LEU A 29 9.38 1.89 5.19
N ASP A 30 9.75 2.67 4.18
CA ASP A 30 10.95 3.51 4.19
C ASP A 30 10.93 4.50 5.36
N TYR A 31 9.80 5.19 5.55
CA TYR A 31 9.61 6.07 6.70
C TYR A 31 9.68 5.29 8.02
N GLY A 32 8.98 4.15 8.11
CA GLY A 32 8.93 3.35 9.33
C GLY A 32 10.29 2.79 9.74
N PHE A 33 11.12 2.39 8.78
CA PHE A 33 12.49 1.96 9.01
C PHE A 33 13.38 3.13 9.45
N ALA A 34 13.32 4.27 8.76
CA ALA A 34 14.13 5.44 9.10
C ALA A 34 13.83 5.98 10.51
N GLU A 35 12.56 5.96 10.92
CA GLU A 35 12.09 6.49 12.20
C GLU A 35 11.94 5.42 13.29
N HIS A 36 12.36 4.18 13.01
CA HIS A 36 12.23 3.02 13.90
C HIS A 36 10.83 2.89 14.52
N THR A 37 9.79 3.02 13.69
CA THR A 37 8.40 3.04 14.16
C THR A 37 7.47 2.23 13.29
N PHE A 38 6.64 1.41 13.96
CA PHE A 38 5.50 0.72 13.37
C PHE A 38 4.16 1.31 13.85
N ASN A 39 4.17 2.43 14.58
CA ASN A 39 2.96 3.01 15.15
C ASN A 39 2.04 3.56 14.04
N LYS A 40 0.87 2.94 13.86
CA LYS A 40 -0.10 3.27 12.81
C LYS A 40 -0.50 4.74 12.73
N ASN A 41 -0.59 5.43 13.88
CA ASN A 41 -0.95 6.85 13.94
C ASN A 41 0.20 7.75 13.49
N LYS A 42 1.44 7.43 13.89
CA LYS A 42 2.65 8.14 13.44
C LYS A 42 2.85 7.97 11.94
N LEU A 43 2.78 6.73 11.46
CA LEU A 43 2.89 6.40 10.04
C LEU A 43 1.83 7.17 9.22
N ASN A 44 0.57 7.16 9.65
CA ASN A 44 -0.49 7.87 8.92
C ASN A 44 -0.24 9.38 8.80
N ARG A 45 0.11 10.03 9.91
CA ARG A 45 0.38 11.48 9.92
C ARG A 45 1.56 11.84 9.03
N ALA A 46 2.58 11.00 8.99
CA ALA A 46 3.79 11.25 8.22
C ALA A 46 3.61 10.98 6.72
N THR A 47 2.98 9.86 6.35
CA THR A 47 3.06 9.36 4.96
C THR A 47 1.80 9.62 4.15
N TYR A 48 0.63 9.78 4.77
CA TYR A 48 -0.64 9.89 4.03
C TYR A 48 -0.63 11.04 3.01
N ARG A 49 -0.19 12.24 3.40
CA ARG A 49 -0.13 13.39 2.49
C ARG A 49 0.86 13.17 1.35
N GLY A 50 2.00 12.51 1.61
CA GLY A 50 2.98 12.13 0.59
C GLY A 50 2.38 11.18 -0.43
N ILE A 51 1.75 10.10 0.04
CA ILE A 51 1.06 9.11 -0.80
C ILE A 51 -0.03 9.78 -1.66
N ARG A 52 -0.84 10.69 -1.09
CA ARG A 52 -1.88 11.41 -1.87
C ARG A 52 -1.31 12.35 -2.92
N LYS A 53 -0.07 12.85 -2.74
CA LYS A 53 0.62 13.73 -3.69
C LYS A 53 1.28 12.92 -4.80
N GLU A 54 1.95 11.82 -4.45
CA GLU A 54 2.69 10.98 -5.39
C GLU A 54 1.76 10.06 -6.19
N ILE A 55 0.71 9.55 -5.55
CA ILE A 55 -0.20 8.55 -6.13
C ILE A 55 -1.66 9.01 -5.99
N PRO A 56 -2.07 10.12 -6.64
CA PRO A 56 -3.40 10.72 -6.44
C PRO A 56 -4.56 9.83 -6.88
N THR A 57 -4.32 8.92 -7.84
CA THR A 57 -5.32 7.99 -8.37
C THR A 57 -5.56 6.77 -7.49
N LEU A 58 -4.68 6.50 -6.51
CA LEU A 58 -4.86 5.34 -5.63
C LEU A 58 -6.11 5.56 -4.76
N PRO A 59 -7.07 4.63 -4.76
CA PRO A 59 -8.23 4.70 -3.88
C PRO A 59 -7.82 4.81 -2.41
N SER A 60 -8.51 5.66 -1.64
CA SER A 60 -8.21 5.88 -0.22
C SER A 60 -8.22 4.60 0.60
N ALA A 61 -9.09 3.65 0.26
CA ALA A 61 -9.12 2.33 0.88
C ALA A 61 -7.79 1.57 0.69
N LEU A 62 -7.25 1.56 -0.53
CA LEU A 62 -5.97 0.91 -0.83
C LEU A 62 -4.79 1.63 -0.19
N ALA A 63 -4.80 2.97 -0.11
CA ALA A 63 -3.78 3.73 0.61
C ALA A 63 -3.78 3.40 2.12
N GLN A 64 -4.96 3.25 2.71
CA GLN A 64 -5.10 2.81 4.09
C GLN A 64 -4.60 1.37 4.27
N THR A 65 -5.00 0.45 3.39
CA THR A 65 -4.55 -0.95 3.42
C THR A 65 -3.04 -1.05 3.28
N ALA A 66 -2.42 -0.29 2.37
CA ALA A 66 -0.97 -0.27 2.17
C ALA A 66 -0.24 0.10 3.47
N ARG A 67 -0.72 1.13 4.17
CA ARG A 67 -0.18 1.55 5.46
C ARG A 67 -0.37 0.49 6.55
N ASP A 68 -1.55 -0.12 6.62
CA ASP A 68 -1.83 -1.15 7.62
C ASP A 68 -0.97 -2.40 7.36
N THR A 69 -0.82 -2.84 6.10
CA THR A 69 0.09 -3.92 5.69
C THR A 69 1.55 -3.60 6.03
N ALA A 70 2.04 -2.42 5.64
CA ALA A 70 3.41 -1.99 5.94
C ALA A 70 3.68 -1.91 7.45
N SER A 71 2.72 -1.39 8.23
CA SER A 71 2.81 -1.33 9.68
C SER A 71 2.92 -2.71 10.33
N GLU A 72 2.20 -3.71 9.84
CA GLU A 72 2.34 -5.09 10.32
C GLU A 72 3.69 -5.72 9.90
N SER A 73 4.22 -5.37 8.72
CA SER A 73 5.55 -5.83 8.28
C SER A 73 6.73 -5.20 9.04
N LEU A 74 6.52 -4.07 9.69
CA LEU A 74 7.52 -3.38 10.52
C LEU A 74 7.56 -3.87 11.98
N LYS A 75 6.61 -4.71 12.40
CA LYS A 75 6.60 -5.34 13.73
C LYS A 75 7.48 -6.58 13.76
#